data_AF-A0A8T5RSD7-F1
#
_entry.id   AF-A0A8T5RSD7-F1
#
_cell.length_a   1.000
_cell.length_b   1.000
_cell.length_c   1.000
_cell.angle_alpha   90.00
_cell.angle_beta   90.00
_cell.angle_gamma   90.00
#
_symmetry.space_group_name_H-M   'P 1'
#
loop_
_entity.id
_entity.type
_entity.pdbx_description
1 polymer ?
#
loop_
_entity_poly.entity_id
_entity_poly.type
_entity_poly.pdbx_seq_one_letter_code
_entity_poly.pdbx_strand_id
1 'polypeptide(L)'
;MNLSDKLTHHLYQQYGRGAIEIMKLIAEKPRLGERIVDENNFVKAEIVYILRHELTTHLIDVFCRRTEMSLFIDHRKQFDAAKKVADIMAEEFFWQIDFQLVLLFAHIFSWGP
;
A
#
# COMPACT_ATOMS: atom_id res chain seq x y z
N MET A 1 18.24 -12.93 -2.61
CA MET A 1 17.40 -11.93 -3.31
C MET A 1 18.26 -10.70 -3.51
N ASN A 2 18.52 -10.27 -4.76
CA ASN A 2 19.35 -9.09 -5.02
C ASN A 2 18.42 -7.89 -5.27
N LEU A 3 17.97 -7.23 -4.20
CA LEU A 3 17.21 -5.99 -4.29
C LEU A 3 18.16 -4.90 -4.83
N SER A 4 17.69 -4.04 -5.73
CA SER A 4 18.57 -2.99 -6.27
C SER A 4 19.00 -2.04 -5.15
N ASP A 5 20.28 -1.67 -5.10
CA ASP A 5 20.83 -0.73 -4.12
C ASP A 5 20.03 0.59 -4.04
N LYS A 6 19.48 1.03 -5.18
CA LYS A 6 18.62 2.21 -5.28
C LYS A 6 17.33 2.08 -4.46
N LEU A 7 16.66 0.93 -4.54
CA LEU A 7 15.44 0.67 -3.78
C LEU A 7 15.73 0.60 -2.29
N THR A 8 16.78 -0.12 -1.89
CA THR A 8 17.17 -0.22 -0.48
C THR A 8 17.53 1.16 0.10
N HIS A 9 18.23 1.99 -0.66
CA HIS A 9 18.56 3.35 -0.26
C HIS A 9 17.32 4.24 -0.14
N HIS A 10 16.41 4.20 -1.12
CA HIS A 10 15.10 4.88 -1.07
C HIS A 10 14.33 4.52 0.19
N LEU A 11 14.13 3.22 0.44
CA LEU A 11 13.38 2.74 1.58
C LEU A 11 14.02 3.16 2.91
N TYR A 12 15.35 3.09 3.02
CA TYR A 12 16.05 3.51 4.24
C TYR A 12 15.93 5.01 4.48
N GLN A 13 16.05 5.84 3.43
CA GLN A 13 15.87 7.30 3.57
C GLN A 13 14.45 7.65 4.02
N GLN A 14 13.44 6.97 3.48
CA GLN A 14 12.04 7.31 3.73
C GLN A 14 11.50 6.72 5.05
N TYR A 15 11.87 5.48 5.39
CA TYR A 15 11.26 4.72 6.49
C TYR A 15 12.25 4.36 7.62
N GLY A 16 13.55 4.64 7.45
CA GLY A 16 14.58 4.27 8.41
C GLY A 16 14.53 2.77 8.74
N ARG A 17 14.25 2.42 10.01
CA ARG A 17 14.10 1.02 10.44
C ARG A 17 12.92 0.30 9.79
N GLY A 18 11.86 1.02 9.41
CA GLY A 18 10.71 0.46 8.70
C GLY A 18 11.06 -0.18 7.35
N ALA A 19 12.19 0.23 6.75
CA ALA A 19 12.71 -0.39 5.54
C ALA A 19 12.95 -1.90 5.70
N ILE A 20 13.30 -2.37 6.90
CA ILE A 20 13.51 -3.79 7.19
C ILE A 20 12.19 -4.56 7.04
N GLU A 21 11.10 -4.03 7.58
CA GLU A 21 9.77 -4.65 7.46
C GLU A 21 9.27 -4.63 6.02
N ILE A 22 9.49 -3.53 5.30
CA ILE A 22 9.15 -3.44 3.87
C ILE A 22 9.93 -4.49 3.05
N MET A 23 11.23 -4.65 3.31
CA MET A 23 12.05 -5.66 2.64
C MET A 23 11.60 -7.09 2.97
N LYS A 24 11.15 -7.36 4.21
CA LYS A 24 10.55 -8.65 4.57
C LYS A 24 9.27 -8.91 3.79
N LEU A 25 8.39 -7.91 3.67
CA LEU A 25 7.16 -8.03 2.87
C LEU A 25 7.47 -8.38 1.40
N ILE A 26 8.51 -7.77 0.82
CA ILE A 26 8.96 -8.10 -0.54
C ILE A 26 9.54 -9.53 -0.60
N ALA A 27 10.31 -9.95 0.41
CA ALA A 27 10.87 -11.29 0.46
C ALA A 27 9.78 -12.38 0.54
N GLU A 28 8.73 -12.14 1.32
CA GLU A 28 7.57 -13.04 1.45
C GLU A 28 6.70 -13.04 0.18
N LYS A 29 6.46 -11.86 -0.39
CA LYS A 29 5.63 -11.68 -1.58
C LYS A 29 6.39 -10.84 -2.62
N PRO A 30 7.19 -11.47 -3.52
CA PRO A 30 8.03 -10.76 -4.48
C PRO A 30 7.31 -9.73 -5.36
N ARG A 31 6.03 -9.96 -5.67
CA ARG A 31 5.18 -9.02 -6.41
C ARG A 31 5.00 -7.67 -5.70
N LEU A 32 5.16 -7.61 -4.38
CA LEU A 32 5.10 -6.35 -3.64
C LEU A 32 6.32 -5.45 -3.90
N GLY A 33 7.40 -6.00 -4.47
CA GLY A 33 8.54 -5.21 -4.93
C GLY A 33 8.31 -4.51 -6.28
N GLU A 34 7.18 -4.75 -6.94
CA GLU A 34 6.82 -4.04 -8.17
C GLU A 34 6.50 -2.57 -7.89
N ARG A 35 6.89 -1.70 -8.83
CA ARG A 35 6.60 -0.27 -8.76
C ARG A 35 5.10 0.01 -8.92
N ILE A 36 4.63 1.08 -8.29
CA ILE A 36 3.27 1.59 -8.52
C ILE A 36 3.14 2.08 -9.97
N VAL A 37 4.11 2.86 -10.44
CA VAL A 37 4.27 3.24 -11.85
C VAL A 37 5.76 3.19 -12.23
N ASP A 38 6.06 2.89 -13.49
CA ASP A 38 7.43 2.55 -13.91
C ASP A 38 8.47 3.66 -13.70
N GLU A 39 8.02 4.92 -13.67
CA GLU A 39 8.84 6.13 -13.64
C GLU A 39 9.36 6.53 -12.26
N ASN A 40 8.90 5.88 -11.18
CA ASN A 40 9.28 6.24 -9.81
C ASN A 40 9.88 5.07 -9.02
N ASN A 41 10.26 5.34 -7.77
CA ASN A 41 10.82 4.33 -6.87
C ASN A 41 9.80 3.71 -5.91
N PHE A 42 8.55 4.16 -5.94
CA PHE A 42 7.53 3.69 -5.02
C PHE A 42 7.06 2.30 -5.38
N VAL A 43 7.17 1.36 -4.43
CA VAL A 43 6.76 -0.03 -4.60
C VAL A 43 5.50 -0.35 -3.80
N LYS A 44 4.79 -1.40 -4.21
CA LYS A 44 3.55 -1.85 -3.56
C LYS A 44 3.75 -2.17 -2.07
N ALA A 45 4.92 -2.68 -1.69
CA ALA A 45 5.24 -3.01 -0.30
C ALA A 45 5.23 -1.80 0.64
N GLU A 46 5.58 -0.59 0.15
CA GLU A 46 5.49 0.65 0.94
C GLU A 46 4.05 0.92 1.34
N ILE A 47 3.10 0.71 0.43
CA ILE A 47 1.68 0.91 0.69
C ILE A 47 1.19 -0.03 1.78
N VAL A 48 1.51 -1.33 1.65
CA VAL A 48 1.13 -2.33 2.66
C VAL A 48 1.71 -1.98 4.03
N TYR A 49 2.97 -1.55 4.09
CA TYR A 49 3.60 -1.12 5.32
C TYR A 49 2.88 0.11 5.94
N ILE A 50 2.60 1.14 5.14
CA ILE A 50 1.90 2.35 5.59
C ILE A 50 0.54 2.00 6.19
N LEU A 51 -0.23 1.13 5.51
CA LEU A 51 -1.57 0.74 5.98
C LEU A 51 -1.52 -0.04 7.30
N ARG A 52 -0.49 -0.88 7.50
CA ARG A 52 -0.34 -1.69 8.71
C ARG A 52 0.26 -0.93 9.90
N HIS A 53 1.11 0.05 9.66
CA HIS A 53 1.95 0.65 10.71
C HIS A 53 1.71 2.14 10.94
N GLU A 54 1.06 2.85 10.03
CA GLU A 54 0.95 4.32 10.08
C GLU A 54 -0.49 4.85 10.19
N LEU A 55 -1.44 3.98 10.57
CA LEU A 55 -2.86 4.31 10.81
C LEU A 55 -3.50 5.05 9.63
N THR A 56 -3.16 4.66 8.41
CA THR A 56 -3.59 5.35 7.19
C THR A 56 -4.89 4.73 6.67
N THR A 57 -5.97 5.52 6.63
CA THR A 57 -7.31 5.06 6.20
C THR A 57 -7.77 5.63 4.86
N HIS A 58 -7.15 6.71 4.40
CA HIS A 58 -7.56 7.42 3.19
C HIS A 58 -6.47 7.44 2.12
N LEU A 59 -6.90 7.33 0.86
CA LEU A 59 -6.00 7.36 -0.29
C LEU A 59 -5.15 8.63 -0.32
N ILE A 60 -5.74 9.79 0.01
CA ILE A 60 -5.04 11.08 0.01
C ILE A 60 -3.87 11.13 1.02
N ASP A 61 -3.99 10.41 2.14
CA ASP A 61 -2.93 10.37 3.15
C ASP A 61 -1.73 9.58 2.64
N VAL A 62 -1.97 8.49 1.90
CA VAL A 62 -0.92 7.73 1.22
C VAL A 62 -0.17 8.65 0.25
N PHE A 63 -0.88 9.37 -0.61
CA PHE A 63 -0.28 10.14 -1.71
C PHE A 63 0.41 11.44 -1.31
N CYS A 64 -0.08 12.10 -0.25
CA CYS A 64 0.35 13.46 0.09
C CYS A 64 1.03 13.59 1.46
N ARG A 65 0.92 12.59 2.34
CA ARG A 65 1.46 12.67 3.71
C ARG A 65 2.48 11.58 4.01
N ARG A 66 2.26 10.36 3.53
CA ARG A 66 3.12 9.18 3.80
C ARG A 66 4.07 8.87 2.67
N THR A 67 3.73 9.33 1.47
CA THR A 67 4.59 9.32 0.30
C THR A 67 4.53 10.68 -0.38
N GLU A 68 5.46 10.89 -1.28
CA GLU A 68 5.52 12.08 -2.13
C GLU A 68 4.98 11.76 -3.55
N MET A 69 4.14 10.73 -3.68
CA MET A 69 3.61 10.28 -4.97
C MET A 69 2.86 11.38 -5.72
N SER A 70 2.15 12.26 -5.01
CA SER A 70 1.46 13.40 -5.63
C SER A 70 2.43 14.40 -6.30
N LEU A 71 3.70 14.44 -5.87
CA LEU A 71 4.73 15.33 -6.39
C LEU A 71 5.55 14.66 -7.50
N PHE A 72 5.83 13.37 -7.39
CA PHE A 72 6.77 12.67 -8.27
C PHE A 72 6.12 11.80 -9.36
N ILE A 73 4.80 11.61 -9.35
CA ILE A 73 4.08 10.90 -10.42
C ILE A 73 3.51 11.91 -11.42
N ASP A 74 3.73 11.66 -12.72
CA ASP A 74 3.16 12.49 -13.78
C ASP A 74 1.64 12.51 -13.67
N HIS A 75 1.04 13.71 -13.78
CA HIS A 75 -0.42 13.91 -13.72
C HIS A 75 -1.23 12.93 -14.60
N ARG A 76 -0.69 12.52 -15.76
CA ARG A 76 -1.36 11.58 -16.69
C ARG A 76 -1.42 10.16 -16.13
N LYS A 77 -0.52 9.80 -15.21
CA LYS A 77 -0.44 8.48 -14.57
C LYS A 77 -1.00 8.47 -13.14
N GLN A 78 -1.37 9.63 -12.60
CA GLN A 78 -1.93 9.72 -11.25
C GLN A 78 -3.20 8.89 -11.08
N PHE A 79 -4.06 8.83 -12.11
CA PHE A 79 -5.26 7.98 -12.06
C PHE A 79 -4.92 6.49 -11.93
N ASP A 80 -4.00 5.99 -12.75
CA ASP A 80 -3.58 4.58 -12.72
C ASP A 80 -2.85 4.23 -11.40
N ALA A 81 -2.03 5.15 -10.90
CA ALA A 81 -1.38 5.01 -9.60
C ALA A 81 -2.42 4.96 -8.46
N ALA A 82 -3.38 5.89 -8.46
CA ALA A 82 -4.47 5.96 -7.48
C ALA A 82 -5.29 4.68 -7.47
N LYS A 83 -5.62 4.14 -8.66
CA LYS A 83 -6.33 2.88 -8.80
C LYS A 83 -5.55 1.71 -8.20
N LYS A 84 -4.27 1.56 -8.54
CA LYS A 84 -3.40 0.49 -8.01
C LYS A 84 -3.27 0.56 -6.49
N VAL A 85 -3.11 1.76 -5.92
CA VAL A 85 -3.03 1.93 -4.46
C VAL A 85 -4.38 1.63 -3.82
N ALA A 86 -5.49 2.08 -4.40
CA ALA A 86 -6.84 1.77 -3.91
C ALA A 86 -7.12 0.26 -3.91
N ASP A 87 -6.68 -0.47 -4.94
CA ASP A 87 -6.80 -1.94 -4.99
C ASP A 87 -6.03 -2.61 -3.84
N ILE A 88 -4.82 -2.14 -3.53
CA ILE A 88 -4.02 -2.64 -2.38
C ILE A 88 -4.70 -2.29 -1.05
N MET A 89 -5.22 -1.06 -0.92
CA MET A 89 -5.95 -0.63 0.28
C MET A 89 -7.19 -1.48 0.52
N ALA A 90 -7.96 -1.76 -0.54
CA ALA A 90 -9.12 -2.64 -0.47
C ALA A 90 -8.70 -4.03 0.01
N GLU A 91 -7.68 -4.64 -0.62
CA GLU A 91 -7.17 -5.94 -0.20
C GLU A 91 -6.83 -5.93 1.30
N GLU A 92 -5.95 -5.03 1.75
CA GLU A 92 -5.50 -4.97 3.15
C GLU A 92 -6.66 -4.70 4.14
N PHE A 93 -7.61 -3.81 3.83
CA PHE A 93 -8.75 -3.56 4.73
C PHE A 93 -9.74 -4.72 4.78
N PHE A 94 -10.00 -5.41 3.67
CA PHE A 94 -10.87 -6.59 3.70
C PHE A 94 -10.26 -7.74 4.51
N TRP A 95 -8.93 -7.84 4.59
CA TRP A 95 -8.25 -8.77 5.51
C TRP A 95 -8.32 -8.32 6.98
N GLN A 96 -8.48 -7.01 7.24
CA GLN A 96 -8.50 -6.45 8.61
C GLN A 96 -9.90 -6.24 9.19
N ILE A 97 -10.95 -6.14 8.36
CA ILE A 97 -12.32 -6.22 8.87
C ILE A 97 -12.47 -7.60 9.49
N ASP A 98 -12.72 -7.63 10.80
CA ASP A 98 -12.99 -8.88 11.50
C ASP A 98 -14.04 -9.67 10.72
N PHE A 99 -13.73 -10.92 10.37
CA PHE A 99 -14.65 -11.80 9.66
C PHE A 99 -16.00 -11.88 10.38
N GLN A 100 -16.03 -11.69 11.70
CA GLN A 100 -17.27 -11.59 12.49
C GLN A 100 -18.10 -10.33 12.15
N LEU A 101 -17.49 -9.18 11.86
CA LEU A 101 -18.20 -7.98 11.41
C LEU A 101 -18.74 -8.16 9.99
N VAL A 102 -18.01 -8.82 9.09
CA VAL A 102 -18.51 -9.16 7.75
C VAL A 102 -19.74 -10.06 7.84
N LEU A 103 -19.72 -11.07 8.73
CA LEU A 103 -20.88 -11.92 9.01
C LEU A 103 -22.02 -11.16 9.68
N LEU A 104 -21.72 -10.21 10.58
CA LEU A 104 -22.73 -9.38 11.23
C LEU A 104 -23.45 -8.50 10.20
N PHE A 105 -22.73 -7.85 9.29
CA PHE A 105 -23.31 -7.08 8.20
C PHE A 105 -24.07 -7.98 7.21
N ALA A 106 -23.55 -9.16 6.88
CA ALA A 106 -24.27 -10.12 6.04
C ALA A 106 -25.58 -10.60 6.69
N HIS A 107 -25.62 -10.79 8.01
CA HIS A 107 -26.83 -11.19 8.75
C HIS A 107 -27.83 -10.04 8.92
N ILE A 108 -27.34 -8.81 9.13
CA ILE A 108 -28.18 -7.60 9.25
C ILE A 108 -28.82 -7.23 7.91
N PHE A 109 -28.12 -7.45 6.78
CA PHE A 109 -28.62 -7.12 5.44
C PHE A 109 -29.19 -8.33 4.66
N SER A 110 -29.19 -9.55 5.22
CA SER A 110 -29.83 -10.73 4.61
C SER A 110 -31.34 -10.84 4.86
N TRP A 111 -31.94 -9.89 5.58
CA TRP A 111 -33.40 -9.73 5.68
C TRP A 111 -33.81 -8.38 5.10
N GLY A 112 -33.86 -8.31 3.77
CA GLY A 112 -34.72 -7.34 3.10
C GLY A 112 -36.15 -7.89 3.01
N PRO A 113 -37.20 -7.06 3.18
CA PRO A 113 -38.57 -7.43 2.82
C PRO A 113 -38.73 -7.65 1.30
#